data_AF-A0A1F8RF28-F1
#
_entry.id   AF-A0A1F8RF28-F1
#
_cell.length_a   1.000
_cell.length_b   1.000
_cell.length_c   1.000
_cell.angle_alpha   90.00
_cell.angle_beta   90.00
_cell.angle_gamma   90.00
#
_symmetry.space_group_name_H-M   'P 1'
#
loop_
_entity.id
_entity.type
_entity.pdbx_description
1 polymer ?
#
loop_
_entity_poly.entity_id
_entity_poly.type
_entity_poly.pdbx_seq_one_letter_code
_entity_poly.pdbx_strand_id
1 'polypeptide(L)'
;MKETELVELLNAHAEGLKDGVDLTEELIAKKPDEDRGALTALLGLARRVQAALAPVEPRPAFVSDLRAQLRGDAREARQTAERNRERRRKWIGLAAGLGGILYLLGLMTVSWRLSLAMLGLIAGLLGVRMARPAVPRIRPSH
;
A
#
# COMPACT_ATOMS: atom_id res chain seq x y z
N MET A 1 -2.32 -29.40 -11.27
CA MET A 1 -2.25 -27.92 -11.43
C MET A 1 -3.61 -27.21 -11.21
N LYS A 2 -3.63 -25.95 -10.73
CA LYS A 2 -4.85 -25.12 -10.65
C LYS A 2 -5.22 -24.55 -12.03
N GLU A 3 -6.50 -24.35 -12.31
CA GLU A 3 -6.98 -23.86 -13.62
C GLU A 3 -6.42 -22.47 -13.97
N THR A 4 -6.42 -21.53 -13.02
CA THR A 4 -5.84 -20.19 -13.21
C THR A 4 -4.37 -20.22 -13.56
N GLU A 5 -3.61 -21.10 -12.92
CA GLU A 5 -2.17 -21.28 -13.18
C GLU A 5 -1.92 -21.87 -14.57
N LEU A 6 -2.75 -22.82 -15.01
CA LEU A 6 -2.70 -23.36 -16.37
C LEU A 6 -2.99 -22.28 -17.42
N VAL A 7 -4.01 -21.46 -17.19
CA VAL A 7 -4.36 -20.35 -18.10
C VAL A 7 -3.20 -19.37 -18.23
N GLU A 8 -2.58 -18.98 -17.11
CA GLU A 8 -1.42 -18.08 -17.11
C GLU A 8 -0.24 -18.67 -17.90
N LEU A 9 0.03 -19.97 -17.76
CA LEU A 9 1.10 -20.65 -18.52
C LEU A 9 0.82 -20.71 -20.02
N LEU A 10 -0.40 -21.07 -20.40
CA LEU A 10 -0.79 -21.10 -21.81
C LEU A 10 -0.72 -19.71 -22.42
N ASN A 11 -1.09 -18.68 -21.65
CA ASN A 11 -1.01 -17.30 -22.09
C ASN A 11 0.45 -16.83 -22.27
N ALA A 12 1.33 -17.17 -21.33
CA ALA A 12 2.76 -16.90 -21.44
C ALA A 12 3.39 -17.61 -22.65
N HIS A 13 2.99 -18.86 -22.91
CA HIS A 13 3.43 -19.60 -24.09
C HIS A 13 2.94 -18.97 -25.40
N ALA A 14 1.66 -18.57 -25.45
CA ALA A 14 1.08 -17.93 -26.64
C ALA A 14 1.76 -16.60 -26.97
N GLU A 15 2.11 -15.81 -25.95
CA GLU A 15 2.87 -14.57 -26.12
C GLU A 15 4.27 -14.84 -26.66
N GLY A 16 4.97 -15.86 -26.13
CA GLY A 16 6.24 -16.32 -26.69
C GLY A 16 6.12 -16.73 -28.16
N LEU A 17 5.10 -17.53 -28.50
CA LEU A 17 4.86 -17.96 -29.88
C LEU A 17 4.58 -16.78 -30.82
N LYS A 18 3.89 -15.74 -30.36
CA LYS A 18 3.66 -14.50 -31.15
C LYS A 18 4.99 -13.83 -31.52
N ASP A 19 5.95 -13.82 -30.60
CA ASP A 19 7.28 -13.22 -30.79
C ASP A 19 8.28 -14.20 -31.46
N GLY A 20 7.83 -15.39 -31.87
CA GLY A 20 8.64 -16.41 -32.52
C GLY A 20 9.51 -17.24 -31.56
N VAL A 21 9.27 -17.14 -30.25
CA VAL A 21 10.01 -17.84 -29.20
C VAL A 21 9.21 -19.05 -28.70
N ASP A 22 9.79 -20.24 -28.83
CA ASP A 22 9.17 -21.46 -28.30
C ASP A 22 9.59 -21.71 -26.85
N LEU A 23 8.68 -21.44 -25.91
CA LEU A 23 8.90 -21.65 -24.47
C LEU A 23 8.51 -23.04 -23.98
N THR A 24 8.16 -23.98 -24.86
CA THR A 24 7.58 -25.29 -24.48
C THR A 24 8.46 -26.04 -23.47
N GLU A 25 9.75 -26.20 -23.77
CA GLU A 25 10.69 -26.94 -22.92
C GLU A 25 10.91 -26.25 -21.56
N GLU A 26 11.01 -24.92 -21.55
CA GLU A 26 11.20 -24.14 -20.33
C GLU A 26 10.00 -24.25 -19.38
N LEU A 27 8.79 -24.20 -19.94
CA LEU A 27 7.55 -24.27 -19.17
C LEU A 27 7.28 -25.68 -18.62
N ILE A 28 7.61 -26.73 -19.39
CA ILE A 28 7.51 -28.12 -18.95
C ILE A 28 8.54 -28.42 -17.84
N ALA A 29 9.78 -27.94 -17.98
CA ALA A 29 10.83 -28.19 -17.02
C ALA A 29 10.50 -27.63 -15.61
N LYS A 30 9.75 -26.53 -15.54
CA LYS A 30 9.33 -25.89 -14.28
C LYS A 30 8.20 -26.62 -13.55
N LYS A 31 7.63 -27.70 -14.11
CA LYS A 31 6.46 -28.39 -13.55
C LYS A 31 6.73 -29.82 -13.06
N PRO A 32 5.95 -30.28 -12.05
CA PRO A 32 6.00 -31.66 -11.57
C PRO A 32 5.59 -32.66 -12.66
N ASP A 33 6.14 -33.88 -12.63
CA ASP A 33 5.94 -34.91 -13.65
C ASP A 33 4.47 -35.27 -13.92
N GLU A 34 3.62 -35.20 -12.89
CA GLU A 34 2.18 -35.49 -12.97
C GLU A 34 1.44 -34.56 -13.95
N ASP A 35 1.85 -33.28 -14.02
CA ASP A 35 1.21 -32.27 -14.87
C ASP A 35 1.87 -32.16 -16.26
N ARG A 36 3.06 -32.77 -16.46
CA ARG A 36 3.85 -32.62 -17.70
C ARG A 36 3.12 -33.16 -18.92
N GLY A 37 2.52 -34.35 -18.84
CA GLY A 37 1.86 -34.96 -20.00
C GLY A 37 0.70 -34.13 -20.56
N ALA A 38 -0.17 -33.63 -19.67
CA ALA A 38 -1.28 -32.77 -20.06
C ALA A 38 -0.78 -31.42 -20.59
N LEU A 39 0.23 -30.83 -19.94
CA LEU A 39 0.82 -29.57 -20.36
C LEU A 39 1.49 -29.67 -21.75
N THR A 40 2.27 -30.73 -22.01
CA THR A 40 2.89 -30.97 -23.32
C THR A 40 1.85 -31.06 -24.44
N ALA A 41 0.73 -31.75 -24.20
CA ALA A 41 -0.33 -31.87 -25.19
C ALA A 41 -0.98 -30.51 -25.51
N LEU A 42 -1.21 -29.68 -24.49
CA LEU A 42 -1.81 -28.35 -24.63
C LEU A 42 -0.86 -27.36 -25.33
N LEU A 43 0.42 -27.34 -24.97
CA LEU A 43 1.42 -26.49 -25.62
C LEU A 43 1.60 -26.90 -27.09
N GLY A 44 1.65 -28.20 -27.37
CA GLY A 44 1.69 -28.72 -28.74
C GLY A 44 0.43 -28.36 -29.56
N LEU A 45 -0.75 -28.32 -28.93
CA LEU A 45 -1.97 -27.82 -29.57
C LEU A 45 -1.87 -26.32 -29.87
N ALA A 46 -1.42 -25.51 -28.92
CA ALA A 46 -1.26 -24.06 -29.10
C ALA A 46 -0.35 -23.74 -30.29
N ARG A 47 0.77 -24.47 -30.44
CA ARG A 47 1.67 -24.33 -31.61
C ARG A 47 0.99 -24.66 -32.93
N ARG A 48 0.21 -25.75 -32.99
CA ARG A 48 -0.54 -26.12 -34.22
C ARG A 48 -1.59 -25.07 -34.58
N VAL A 49 -2.27 -24.54 -33.58
CA VAL A 49 -3.25 -23.46 -33.77
C VAL A 49 -2.53 -22.20 -34.29
N GLN A 50 -1.43 -21.79 -33.67
CA GLN A 50 -0.64 -20.63 -34.11
C GLN A 50 -0.11 -20.80 -35.54
N ALA A 51 0.37 -21.99 -35.91
CA ALA A 51 0.79 -22.28 -37.27
C ALA A 51 -0.37 -22.27 -38.29
N ALA A 52 -1.59 -22.58 -37.86
CA ALA A 52 -2.78 -22.54 -38.72
C ALA A 52 -3.38 -21.13 -38.83
N LEU A 53 -3.07 -20.22 -37.89
CA LEU A 53 -3.53 -18.85 -37.91
C LEU A 53 -2.67 -18.02 -38.86
N ALA A 54 -3.26 -17.57 -39.96
CA ALA A 54 -2.64 -16.56 -40.80
C ALA A 54 -2.76 -15.18 -40.12
N PRO A 55 -1.67 -14.38 -40.07
CA PRO A 55 -1.77 -12.98 -39.68
C PRO A 55 -2.76 -12.26 -40.60
N VAL A 56 -3.80 -11.67 -40.02
CA VAL A 56 -4.79 -10.88 -40.76
C VAL A 56 -4.50 -9.41 -40.53
N GLU A 57 -4.28 -8.68 -41.62
CA GLU A 57 -4.12 -7.23 -41.58
C GLU A 57 -5.44 -6.60 -41.07
N PRO A 58 -5.41 -5.82 -39.97
CA PRO A 58 -6.61 -5.18 -39.47
C PRO A 58 -7.10 -4.13 -40.47
N ARG A 59 -8.42 -3.99 -40.60
CA ARG A 59 -9.01 -2.98 -41.50
C ARG A 59 -8.60 -1.57 -41.06
N PRO A 60 -8.21 -0.67 -41.97
CA PRO A 60 -7.82 0.70 -41.60
C PRO A 60 -8.87 1.44 -40.75
N ALA A 61 -10.16 1.24 -41.05
CA ALA A 61 -11.27 1.81 -40.28
C ALA A 61 -11.30 1.30 -38.82
N PHE A 62 -11.01 0.02 -38.60
CA PHE A 62 -10.93 -0.53 -37.25
C PHE A 62 -9.79 0.13 -36.46
N VAL A 63 -8.63 0.33 -37.08
CA VAL A 63 -7.47 0.98 -36.44
C VAL A 63 -7.79 2.45 -36.11
N SER A 64 -8.47 3.17 -37.00
CA SER A 64 -8.87 4.57 -36.73
C SER A 64 -9.87 4.67 -35.59
N ASP A 65 -10.87 3.79 -35.57
CA ASP A 65 -11.93 3.80 -34.55
C ASP A 65 -11.38 3.42 -33.18
N LEU A 66 -10.54 2.37 -33.12
CA LEU A 66 -9.87 1.96 -31.89
C LEU A 66 -8.96 3.07 -31.34
N ARG A 67 -8.22 3.76 -32.22
CA ARG A 67 -7.39 4.90 -31.81
C ARG A 67 -8.24 6.05 -31.25
N ALA A 68 -9.41 6.31 -31.82
CA ALA A 68 -10.32 7.34 -31.34
C ALA A 68 -10.88 6.97 -29.95
N GLN A 69 -11.32 5.72 -29.76
CA GLN A 69 -11.81 5.19 -28.48
C GLN A 69 -10.75 5.29 -27.39
N LEU A 70 -9.55 4.76 -27.63
CA LEU A 70 -8.46 4.80 -26.64
C LEU A 70 -8.06 6.22 -26.25
N ARG A 71 -8.12 7.18 -27.18
CA ARG A 71 -7.88 8.60 -26.87
C ARG A 71 -9.01 9.21 -26.05
N GLY A 72 -10.26 8.81 -26.30
CA GLY A 72 -11.42 9.19 -25.49
C GLY A 72 -11.24 8.73 -24.05
N ASP A 73 -11.01 7.43 -23.86
CA ASP A 73 -10.87 6.80 -22.54
C ASP A 73 -9.67 7.37 -21.77
N ALA A 74 -8.54 7.57 -22.45
CA ALA A 74 -7.36 8.19 -21.83
C ALA A 74 -7.61 9.64 -21.39
N ARG A 75 -8.40 10.40 -22.15
CA ARG A 75 -8.77 11.77 -21.76
C ARG A 75 -9.72 11.76 -20.57
N GLU A 76 -10.71 10.88 -20.59
CA GLU A 76 -11.66 10.73 -19.48
C GLU A 76 -10.91 10.35 -18.20
N ALA A 77 -10.09 9.29 -18.24
CA ALA A 77 -9.30 8.83 -17.10
C ALA A 77 -8.40 9.93 -16.51
N ARG A 78 -7.79 10.76 -17.37
CA ARG A 78 -6.99 11.92 -16.91
C ARG A 78 -7.86 12.95 -16.19
N GLN A 79 -9.03 13.29 -16.73
CA GLN A 79 -9.94 14.24 -16.09
C GLN A 79 -10.46 13.71 -14.74
N THR A 80 -10.78 12.42 -14.64
CA THR A 80 -11.17 11.81 -13.35
C THR A 80 -10.01 11.82 -12.35
N ALA A 81 -8.79 11.52 -12.80
CA ALA A 81 -7.60 11.55 -11.97
C ALA A 81 -7.27 12.97 -11.45
N GLU A 82 -7.41 14.00 -12.29
CA GLU A 82 -7.21 15.40 -11.90
C GLU A 82 -8.25 15.86 -10.88
N ARG A 83 -9.53 15.59 -11.13
CA ARG A 83 -10.62 15.87 -10.18
C ARG A 83 -10.40 15.21 -8.82
N ASN A 84 -9.93 13.95 -8.82
CA ASN A 84 -9.62 13.24 -7.57
C ASN A 84 -8.39 13.83 -6.85
N ARG A 85 -7.35 14.26 -7.57
CA ARG A 85 -6.19 14.94 -6.98
C ARG A 85 -6.56 16.26 -6.33
N GLU A 86 -7.45 17.04 -6.93
CA GLU A 86 -7.95 18.28 -6.34
C GLU A 86 -8.76 18.04 -5.07
N ARG A 87 -9.71 17.10 -5.10
CA ARG A 87 -10.46 16.69 -3.91
C ARG A 87 -9.53 16.23 -2.80
N ARG A 88 -8.55 15.38 -3.12
CA ARG A 88 -7.58 14.89 -2.15
C ARG A 88 -6.72 16.02 -1.56
N ARG A 89 -6.28 17.00 -2.36
CA ARG A 89 -5.55 18.18 -1.85
C ARG A 89 -6.40 19.01 -0.88
N LYS A 90 -7.68 19.22 -1.17
CA LYS A 90 -8.60 19.93 -0.26
C LYS A 90 -8.76 19.18 1.08
N TRP A 91 -8.96 17.87 1.03
CA TRP A 91 -9.08 17.04 2.23
C TRP A 91 -7.79 16.97 3.05
N ILE A 92 -6.63 16.88 2.40
CA ILE A 92 -5.33 16.93 3.08
C ILE A 92 -5.13 18.28 3.77
N GLY A 93 -5.49 19.39 3.12
CA GLY A 93 -5.42 20.73 3.73
C GLY A 93 -6.31 20.86 4.97
N LEU A 94 -7.56 20.35 4.90
CA LEU A 94 -8.47 20.30 6.05
C LEU A 94 -7.92 19.45 7.19
N ALA A 95 -7.40 18.26 6.89
CA ALA A 95 -6.85 17.35 7.90
C ALA A 95 -5.60 17.94 8.58
N ALA A 96 -4.71 18.58 7.82
CA ALA A 96 -3.53 19.24 8.35
C ALA A 96 -3.89 20.42 9.28
N GLY A 97 -4.91 21.21 8.92
CA GLY A 97 -5.42 22.30 9.78
C GLY A 97 -5.95 21.78 11.13
N LEU A 98 -6.73 20.70 11.12
CA LEU A 98 -7.26 20.09 12.34
C LEU A 98 -6.15 19.48 13.22
N GLY A 99 -5.16 18.83 12.61
CA GLY A 99 -4.01 18.28 13.33
C GLY A 99 -3.19 19.35 14.05
N GLY A 100 -2.98 20.51 13.42
CA GLY A 100 -2.27 21.64 14.05
C GLY A 100 -3.01 22.22 15.26
N ILE A 101 -4.33 22.35 15.19
CA ILE A 101 -5.16 22.83 16.31
C ILE A 101 -5.10 21.85 17.49
N LEU A 102 -5.22 20.55 17.22
CA LEU A 102 -5.12 19.51 18.25
C LEU A 102 -3.72 19.47 18.89
N TYR A 103 -2.66 19.70 18.11
CA TYR A 103 -1.30 19.77 18.62
C TYR A 103 -1.11 20.94 19.58
N LEU A 104 -1.61 22.13 19.25
CA LEU A 104 -1.53 23.31 20.12
C LEU A 104 -2.30 23.11 21.43
N LEU A 105 -3.50 22.52 21.35
CA LEU A 105 -4.29 22.18 22.54
C LEU A 105 -3.58 21.14 23.41
N GLY A 106 -3.00 20.11 22.81
CA GLY A 106 -2.18 19.12 23.50
C GLY A 106 -0.98 19.75 24.20
N LEU A 107 -0.23 20.60 23.51
CA LEU A 107 0.93 21.29 24.08
C LEU A 107 0.53 22.18 25.26
N MET A 108 -0.58 22.93 25.11
CA MET A 108 -1.10 23.82 26.16
C MET A 108 -1.50 23.05 27.42
N THR A 109 -2.16 21.90 27.28
CA THR A 109 -2.54 21.06 28.44
C THR A 109 -1.32 20.43 29.13
N VAL A 110 -0.33 19.99 28.38
CA VAL A 110 0.91 19.42 28.94
C VAL A 110 1.70 20.50 29.67
N SER A 111 1.86 21.70 29.09
CA SER A 111 2.54 22.83 29.74
C SER A 111 1.84 23.24 31.03
N TRP A 112 0.50 23.34 31.03
CA TRP A 112 -0.27 23.66 32.23
C TRP A 112 -0.07 22.63 33.35
N ARG A 113 -0.13 21.33 33.01
CA ARG A 113 0.11 20.24 33.98
C ARG A 113 1.54 20.26 34.52
N LEU A 114 2.53 20.55 33.68
CA LEU A 114 3.93 20.63 34.09
C LEU A 114 4.16 21.80 35.06
N SER A 115 3.53 22.96 34.81
CA SER A 115 3.58 24.12 35.70
C SER A 115 2.96 23.83 37.07
N LEU A 116 1.83 23.12 37.13
CA LEU A 116 1.22 22.70 38.40
C LEU A 116 2.10 21.70 39.17
N ALA A 117 2.73 20.74 38.47
CA ALA A 117 3.62 19.77 39.11
C ALA A 117 4.89 20.43 39.69
N MET A 118 5.46 21.41 38.98
CA MET A 118 6.61 22.21 39.45
C MET A 118 6.28 23.01 40.72
N LEU A 119 5.10 23.63 40.77
CA LEU A 119 4.64 24.35 41.96
C LEU A 119 4.42 23.41 43.16
N GLY A 120 3.86 22.22 42.93
CA GLY A 120 3.70 21.21 43.98
C GLY A 120 5.02 20.68 44.54
N LEU A 121 6.04 20.50 43.68
CA LEU A 121 7.38 20.10 44.09
C LEU A 121 8.07 21.17 44.96
N ILE A 122 7.97 22.45 44.58
CA ILE A 122 8.54 23.56 45.36
C ILE A 122 7.84 23.70 46.72
N ALA A 123 6.50 23.59 46.75
CA ALA A 123 5.72 23.63 47.98
C ALA A 123 6.04 22.44 48.92
N GLY A 124 6.23 21.23 48.37
CA GLY A 124 6.63 20.06 49.13
C GLY A 124 8.03 20.20 49.75
N LEU A 125 8.99 20.77 49.03
CA LEU A 125 10.35 21.01 49.50
C LEU A 125 10.42 22.05 50.64
N LEU A 126 9.56 23.07 50.60
CA LEU A 126 9.40 24.04 51.69
C LEU A 126 8.69 23.45 52.92
N GLY A 127 7.72 22.55 52.72
CA GLY A 127 6.98 21.88 53.81
C GLY A 127 7.85 20.93 54.65
N VAL A 128 8.81 20.23 54.04
CA VAL A 128 9.71 19.29 54.76
C VAL A 128 10.62 20.01 55.78
N ARG A 129 10.91 21.31 55.59
CA ARG A 129 11.80 22.05 56.49
C ARG A 129 11.17 22.44 57.83
N MET A 130 9.85 22.33 57.98
CA MET A 130 9.12 22.69 59.22
C MET A 130 8.87 21.51 60.18
N ALA A 131 9.11 20.27 59.76
CA ALA A 131 8.91 19.09 60.61
C ALA A 131 10.21 18.66 61.32
N ARG A 132 10.69 19.45 62.29
CA ARG A 132 11.67 18.96 63.28
C ARG A 132 10.89 18.44 64.50
N PRO A 133 10.98 17.16 64.88
CA PRO A 133 10.35 16.69 66.10
C PRO A 133 11.08 17.27 67.32
N ALA A 134 10.30 17.85 68.25
CA ALA A 134 10.79 18.35 69.52
C ALA A 134 11.31 17.20 70.40
N VAL A 135 12.57 17.29 70.79
CA VAL A 135 13.24 16.33 71.69
C VAL A 135 12.62 16.43 73.09
N PRO A 136 12.10 15.34 73.69
CA PRO A 136 11.54 15.40 75.04
C PRO A 136 12.65 15.53 76.10
N ARG A 137 12.55 16.57 76.94
CA ARG A 137 13.40 16.78 78.11
C ARG A 137 13.10 15.71 79.18
N ILE A 138 14.06 14.85 79.44
CA ILE A 138 14.06 13.95 80.60
C ILE A 138 14.33 14.80 81.86
N ARG A 139 13.44 14.70 82.85
CA ARG A 139 13.53 15.35 84.17
C ARG A 139 14.14 14.35 85.15
N PRO A 140 15.31 14.59 85.75
CA PRO A 140 15.74 13.81 86.89
C PRO A 140 15.16 14.40 88.19
N SER A 141 14.59 13.51 88.99
CA SER A 141 14.17 13.72 90.37
C SER A 141 15.30 13.32 91.33
N HIS A 142 15.53 14.21 92.31
CA HIS A 142 16.37 14.09 93.50
C HIS A 142 17.89 14.25 93.33
#